data_AF-A0A8J1MQE8-F1
#
_entry.id   AF-A0A8J1MQE8-F1
#
_cell.length_a   1.000
_cell.length_b   1.000
_cell.length_c   1.000
_cell.angle_alpha   90.00
_cell.angle_beta   90.00
_cell.angle_gamma   90.00
#
_symmetry.space_group_name_H-M   'P 1'
#
loop_
_entity.id
_entity.type
_entity.pdbx_description
1 polymer ?
#
loop_
_entity_poly.entity_id
_entity_poly.type
_entity_poly.pdbx_seq_one_letter_code
_entity_poly.pdbx_strand_id
1 'polypeptide(L)'
;MSTEGAELTTTSSEEDRYLHLLQRMRNRPEVTNLRDCFPYNPSVSTIQNTGSLPDTEQDDSFVYIENAERLGNTNWCLCGHCKPMPSIMESICCHDEPAIYANLPTEDGCIIHGDKFKTEFLVKERADWAYKITNFKLQKQPKEDKYMRGLRQATYRSFSVWIYGYLGTGVRKVIPSCAVHAIRDAYPDPNGKYVGFLNAYDYPAEFMIDY
;
A
#
# COMPACT_ATOMS: atom_id res chain seq x y z
N MET A 1 39.20 33.30 4.93
CA MET A 1 39.04 32.73 3.58
C MET A 1 38.05 31.61 3.69
N SER A 2 36.83 31.89 3.26
CA SER A 2 35.64 31.05 3.42
C SER A 2 35.62 29.96 2.35
N THR A 3 35.30 28.74 2.75
CA THR A 3 34.84 27.67 1.84
C THR A 3 33.65 27.00 2.51
N GLU A 4 32.47 27.55 2.26
CA GLU A 4 31.19 26.86 2.43
C GLU A 4 30.42 27.04 1.12
N GLY A 5 29.83 25.96 0.62
CA GLY A 5 28.83 26.00 -0.44
C GLY A 5 29.14 25.10 -1.63
N ALA A 6 28.73 23.83 -1.53
CA ALA A 6 28.26 23.02 -2.67
C ALA A 6 27.74 21.65 -2.19
N GLU A 7 26.55 21.59 -1.57
CA GLU A 7 25.90 20.29 -1.28
C GLU A 7 24.37 20.32 -1.33
N LEU A 8 23.77 21.23 -2.12
CA LEU A 8 22.30 21.45 -2.09
C LEU A 8 21.52 21.14 -3.39
N THR A 9 22.15 20.61 -4.44
CA THR A 9 21.47 20.48 -5.76
C THR A 9 21.12 19.05 -6.18
N THR A 10 21.75 18.02 -5.61
CA THR A 10 21.58 16.63 -6.06
C THR A 10 20.35 15.94 -5.45
N THR A 11 19.97 16.33 -4.23
CA THR A 11 18.90 15.69 -3.44
C THR A 11 17.49 15.99 -3.99
N SER A 12 17.26 17.22 -4.47
CA SER A 12 15.97 17.64 -5.03
C SER A 12 15.56 16.81 -6.24
N SER A 13 16.51 16.51 -7.14
CA SER A 13 16.20 15.77 -8.37
C SER A 13 15.82 14.31 -8.12
N GLU A 14 16.36 13.69 -7.07
CA GLU A 14 16.05 12.29 -6.71
C GLU A 14 14.70 12.19 -6.00
N GLU A 15 14.36 13.17 -5.17
CA GLU A 15 13.06 13.26 -4.51
C GLU A 15 11.93 13.48 -5.51
N ASP A 16 12.12 14.39 -6.48
CA ASP A 16 11.16 14.64 -7.55
C ASP A 16 10.91 13.38 -8.39
N ARG A 17 11.98 12.64 -8.72
CA ARG A 17 11.89 11.37 -9.45
C ARG A 17 11.10 10.32 -8.66
N TYR A 18 11.33 10.23 -7.35
CA TYR A 18 10.62 9.31 -6.46
C TYR A 18 9.13 9.65 -6.36
N LEU A 19 8.79 10.93 -6.16
CA LEU A 19 7.40 11.39 -6.09
C LEU A 19 6.66 11.15 -7.41
N HIS A 20 7.31 11.45 -8.54
CA HIS A 20 6.77 11.18 -9.87
C HIS A 20 6.50 9.68 -10.08
N LEU A 21 7.43 8.80 -9.67
CA LEU A 21 7.24 7.35 -9.72
C LEU A 21 6.03 6.91 -8.87
N LEU A 22 5.90 7.40 -7.64
CA LEU A 22 4.76 7.07 -6.77
C LEU A 22 3.43 7.51 -7.38
N GLN A 23 3.37 8.72 -7.95
CA GLN A 23 2.16 9.22 -8.58
C GLN A 23 1.74 8.35 -9.77
N ARG A 24 2.71 7.95 -10.60
CA ARG A 24 2.48 7.01 -11.71
C ARG A 24 2.00 5.64 -11.22
N MET A 25 2.53 5.14 -10.11
CA MET A 25 2.11 3.85 -9.53
C MET A 25 0.69 3.90 -8.95
N ARG A 26 0.24 5.05 -8.43
CA ARG A 26 -1.11 5.23 -7.85
C ARG A 26 -2.18 5.43 -8.89
N ASN A 27 -1.89 6.18 -9.95
CA ASN A 27 -2.85 6.56 -10.98
C ASN A 27 -2.88 5.55 -12.14
N ARG A 28 -2.36 4.34 -11.95
CA ARG A 28 -2.33 3.34 -13.02
C ARG A 28 -3.74 2.80 -13.26
N PRO A 29 -4.24 2.80 -14.51
CA PRO A 29 -5.55 2.24 -14.84
C PRO A 29 -5.59 0.74 -14.56
N GLU A 30 -6.78 0.22 -14.24
CA GLU A 30 -7.00 -1.22 -14.10
C GLU A 30 -6.66 -1.92 -15.42
N VAL A 31 -5.92 -3.01 -15.34
CA VAL A 31 -5.73 -3.86 -16.52
C VAL A 31 -6.95 -4.78 -16.62
N THR A 32 -7.91 -4.38 -17.45
CA THR A 32 -9.15 -5.13 -17.67
C THR A 32 -8.99 -6.25 -18.70
N ASN A 33 -8.00 -6.18 -19.60
CA ASN A 33 -7.74 -7.22 -20.59
C ASN A 33 -6.32 -7.78 -20.45
N LEU A 34 -6.18 -9.12 -20.55
CA LEU A 34 -4.86 -9.78 -20.55
C LEU A 34 -3.90 -9.27 -21.65
N ARG A 35 -4.43 -8.72 -22.75
CA ARG A 35 -3.63 -8.14 -23.84
C ARG A 35 -2.99 -6.80 -23.46
N ASP A 36 -3.49 -6.13 -22.42
CA ASP A 36 -2.97 -4.86 -21.95
C ASP A 36 -1.80 -5.05 -20.96
N CYS A 37 -1.60 -6.29 -20.46
CA CYS A 37 -0.46 -6.65 -19.60
C CYS A 37 0.86 -6.79 -20.39
N PHE A 38 0.79 -7.08 -21.70
CA PHE A 38 1.96 -7.26 -22.57
C PHE A 38 1.61 -6.80 -24.00
N PRO A 39 2.18 -5.69 -24.51
CA PRO A 39 1.98 -5.26 -25.90
C PRO A 39 2.53 -6.27 -26.93
N TYR A 40 3.28 -7.27 -26.47
CA TYR A 40 3.77 -8.38 -27.30
C TYR A 40 3.64 -9.70 -26.53
N ASN A 41 2.47 -10.32 -26.62
CA ASN A 41 2.34 -11.74 -26.27
C ASN A 41 2.83 -12.55 -27.49
N PRO A 42 3.98 -13.25 -27.43
CA PRO A 42 4.40 -14.10 -28.54
C PRO A 42 3.28 -15.09 -28.86
N SER A 43 2.93 -15.21 -30.14
CA SER A 43 1.79 -16.00 -30.59
C SER A 43 1.96 -17.46 -30.18
N VAL A 44 1.34 -17.84 -29.07
CA VAL A 44 1.02 -19.24 -28.81
C VAL A 44 -0.07 -19.59 -29.81
N SER A 45 0.17 -20.60 -30.64
CA SER A 45 -0.81 -21.12 -31.59
C SER A 45 -1.99 -21.70 -30.80
N THR A 46 -2.99 -20.87 -30.50
CA THR A 46 -4.21 -21.28 -29.82
C THR A 46 -5.21 -21.81 -30.84
N ILE A 47 -5.62 -23.06 -30.62
CA ILE A 47 -6.80 -23.67 -31.24
C ILE A 47 -7.99 -22.75 -31.01
N GLN A 48 -8.66 -22.41 -32.11
CA GLN A 48 -9.77 -21.47 -32.17
C GLN A 48 -10.89 -21.88 -31.22
N ASN A 49 -11.39 -20.93 -30.43
CA ASN A 49 -12.80 -20.93 -30.09
C ASN A 49 -13.35 -19.50 -30.10
N THR A 50 -14.40 -19.33 -30.87
CA THR A 50 -15.01 -18.08 -31.32
C THR A 50 -16.01 -17.55 -30.29
N GLY A 51 -15.89 -16.28 -29.92
CA GLY A 51 -16.91 -15.52 -29.19
C GLY A 51 -16.56 -14.04 -29.18
N SER A 52 -17.20 -13.26 -30.06
CA SER A 52 -16.96 -11.83 -30.28
C SER A 52 -17.57 -10.95 -29.18
N LEU A 53 -16.87 -9.88 -28.78
CA LEU A 53 -17.43 -8.73 -28.05
C LEU A 53 -17.98 -7.69 -29.04
N PRO A 54 -19.01 -6.90 -28.67
CA PRO A 54 -19.31 -5.64 -29.33
C PRO A 54 -18.53 -4.48 -28.69
N ASP A 55 -17.87 -3.69 -29.54
CA ASP A 55 -17.25 -2.40 -29.22
C ASP A 55 -18.31 -1.37 -28.83
N THR A 56 -18.08 -0.66 -27.73
CA THR A 56 -18.78 0.61 -27.47
C THR A 56 -17.76 1.65 -27.06
N GLU A 57 -17.55 2.63 -27.94
CA GLU A 57 -16.82 3.87 -27.67
C GLU A 57 -17.61 4.66 -26.62
N GLN A 58 -17.03 4.94 -25.45
CA GLN A 58 -17.58 5.88 -24.47
C GLN A 58 -16.55 6.93 -24.08
N ASP A 59 -16.82 8.11 -24.64
CA ASP A 59 -16.64 9.48 -24.15
C ASP A 59 -15.79 9.73 -22.90
N ASP A 60 -14.77 10.54 -23.13
CA ASP A 60 -13.73 10.99 -22.20
C ASP A 60 -14.19 12.31 -21.55
N SER A 61 -14.92 12.28 -20.42
CA SER A 61 -14.89 13.38 -19.44
C SER A 61 -15.49 13.06 -18.07
N PHE A 62 -14.72 13.41 -17.04
CA PHE A 62 -15.05 13.52 -15.61
C PHE A 62 -15.13 12.22 -14.81
N VAL A 63 -13.97 11.69 -14.42
CA VAL A 63 -13.87 10.76 -13.28
C VAL A 63 -14.24 11.55 -12.02
N TYR A 64 -15.45 11.36 -11.50
CA TYR A 64 -15.78 11.74 -10.13
C TYR A 64 -14.90 10.89 -9.21
N ILE A 65 -13.78 11.45 -8.75
CA ILE A 65 -12.96 10.79 -7.74
C ILE A 65 -13.74 10.89 -6.43
N GLU A 66 -14.50 9.84 -6.11
CA GLU A 66 -15.24 9.74 -4.85
C GLU A 66 -14.32 10.06 -3.66
N ASN A 67 -14.81 10.86 -2.71
CA ASN A 67 -14.12 11.22 -1.48
C ASN A 67 -12.84 12.08 -1.63
N ALA A 68 -12.69 12.84 -2.73
CA ALA A 68 -11.55 13.74 -2.91
C ALA A 68 -11.34 14.73 -1.74
N GLU A 69 -12.41 15.13 -1.07
CA GLU A 69 -12.42 15.99 0.10
C GLU A 69 -11.70 15.39 1.32
N ARG A 70 -11.43 14.08 1.35
CA ARG A 70 -10.70 13.41 2.44
C ARG A 70 -9.19 13.54 2.34
N LEU A 71 -8.65 14.02 1.21
CA LEU A 71 -7.21 14.10 0.99
C LEU A 71 -6.57 15.21 1.84
N GLY A 72 -5.40 14.92 2.43
CA GLY A 72 -4.60 15.93 3.14
C GLY A 72 -5.17 16.42 4.48
N ASN A 73 -6.29 15.87 4.95
CA ASN A 73 -6.90 16.22 6.23
C ASN A 73 -7.42 14.98 6.99
N THR A 74 -8.00 15.20 8.17
CA THR A 74 -8.52 14.14 9.06
C THR A 74 -9.96 14.42 9.51
N ASN A 75 -10.70 15.29 8.84
CA ASN A 75 -12.06 15.67 9.26
C ASN A 75 -13.07 14.52 9.17
N TRP A 76 -12.74 13.49 8.38
CA TRP A 76 -13.48 12.24 8.24
C TRP A 76 -13.17 11.21 9.35
N CYS A 77 -12.24 11.52 10.26
CA CYS A 77 -11.85 10.60 11.32
C CYS A 77 -12.88 10.59 12.46
N LEU A 78 -13.41 9.41 12.78
CA LEU A 78 -14.32 9.21 13.92
C LEU A 78 -13.61 8.68 15.16
N CYS A 79 -12.46 8.03 15.02
CA CYS A 79 -11.74 7.44 16.15
C CYS A 79 -10.78 8.41 16.88
N GLY A 80 -10.49 9.58 16.32
CA GLY A 80 -9.55 10.56 16.88
C GLY A 80 -8.05 10.27 16.69
N HIS A 81 -7.67 9.17 16.03
CA HIS A 81 -6.26 8.75 15.88
C HIS A 81 -5.75 8.64 14.44
N CYS A 82 -6.55 9.01 13.44
CA CYS A 82 -6.08 9.01 12.06
C CYS A 82 -5.17 10.22 11.79
N LYS A 83 -4.20 10.07 10.89
CA LYS A 83 -3.38 11.18 10.37
C LYS A 83 -3.63 11.33 8.85
N PRO A 84 -3.32 12.49 8.23
CA PRO A 84 -3.49 12.69 6.80
C PRO A 84 -2.76 11.62 5.97
N MET A 85 -3.42 11.10 4.94
CA MET A 85 -2.85 10.08 4.05
C MET A 85 -2.56 10.66 2.66
N PRO A 86 -1.58 10.11 1.93
CA PRO A 86 -1.13 10.67 0.66
C PRO A 86 -2.01 10.24 -0.54
N SER A 87 -3.03 9.40 -0.32
CA SER A 87 -4.02 9.02 -1.33
C SER A 87 -5.41 8.94 -0.70
N ILE A 88 -6.44 9.19 -1.51
CA ILE A 88 -7.85 9.15 -1.08
C ILE A 88 -8.23 7.74 -0.61
N MET A 89 -7.77 6.71 -1.34
CA MET A 89 -7.99 5.31 -0.97
C MET A 89 -7.45 4.97 0.42
N GLU A 90 -6.37 5.61 0.85
CA GLU A 90 -5.79 5.40 2.18
C GLU A 90 -6.45 6.24 3.28
N SER A 91 -7.22 7.27 2.93
CA SER A 91 -7.93 8.15 3.86
C SER A 91 -9.20 7.50 4.43
N ILE A 92 -9.03 6.34 5.08
CA ILE A 92 -10.10 5.58 5.74
C ILE A 92 -9.87 5.49 7.25
N CYS A 93 -10.96 5.59 8.01
CA CYS A 93 -10.98 5.43 9.46
C CYS A 93 -11.22 3.95 9.81
N CYS A 94 -10.80 3.52 11.01
CA CYS A 94 -11.16 2.18 11.50
C CYS A 94 -12.66 2.02 11.77
N HIS A 95 -13.44 3.10 11.71
CA HIS A 95 -14.89 3.09 11.79
C HIS A 95 -15.59 2.95 10.43
N ASP A 96 -14.89 3.21 9.32
CA ASP A 96 -15.50 3.23 7.98
C ASP A 96 -15.77 1.82 7.44
N GLU A 97 -14.91 0.85 7.78
CA GLU A 97 -15.01 -0.53 7.28
C GLU A 97 -15.68 -1.44 8.33
N PRO A 98 -16.83 -2.08 8.02
CA PRO A 98 -17.58 -2.89 8.97
C PRO A 98 -16.78 -4.04 9.59
N ALA A 99 -15.93 -4.71 8.80
CA ALA A 99 -15.08 -5.79 9.30
C ALA A 99 -14.07 -5.29 10.35
N ILE A 100 -13.58 -4.06 10.19
CA ILE A 100 -12.67 -3.42 11.15
C ILE A 100 -13.46 -2.94 12.37
N TYR A 101 -14.60 -2.29 12.16
CA TYR A 101 -15.47 -1.77 13.22
C TYR A 101 -15.89 -2.87 14.21
N ALA A 102 -16.21 -4.06 13.71
CA ALA A 102 -16.58 -5.22 14.53
C ALA A 102 -15.46 -5.70 15.49
N ASN A 103 -14.22 -5.25 15.29
CA ASN A 103 -13.05 -5.60 16.11
C ASN A 103 -12.59 -4.45 17.03
N LEU A 104 -13.36 -3.34 17.11
CA LEU A 104 -13.04 -2.25 18.02
C LEU A 104 -13.20 -2.68 19.49
N PRO A 105 -12.36 -2.17 20.41
CA PRO A 105 -12.46 -2.50 21.83
C PRO A 105 -13.73 -1.94 22.48
N THR A 106 -14.23 -0.82 21.98
CA THR A 106 -15.43 -0.10 22.43
C THR A 106 -16.07 0.57 21.21
N GLU A 107 -17.38 0.88 21.26
CA GLU A 107 -18.11 1.52 20.15
C GLU A 107 -17.46 2.84 19.72
N ASP A 108 -17.12 3.71 20.67
CA ASP A 108 -16.42 4.98 20.40
C ASP A 108 -14.88 4.83 20.37
N GLY A 109 -14.37 3.60 20.36
CA GLY A 109 -12.95 3.30 20.51
C GLY A 109 -12.16 3.37 19.21
N CYS A 110 -10.83 3.29 19.33
CA CYS A 110 -9.95 3.09 18.18
C CYS A 110 -9.38 1.67 18.19
N ILE A 111 -9.25 1.05 17.01
CA ILE A 111 -8.68 -0.30 16.88
C ILE A 111 -7.29 -0.44 17.52
N ILE A 112 -6.49 0.63 17.50
CA ILE A 112 -5.13 0.62 18.03
C ILE A 112 -5.08 0.47 19.57
N HIS A 113 -6.20 0.76 20.25
CA HIS A 113 -6.29 0.62 21.69
C HIS A 113 -6.64 -0.80 22.14
N GLY A 114 -7.18 -1.63 21.23
CA GLY A 114 -7.50 -3.02 21.54
C GLY A 114 -6.24 -3.80 21.92
N ASP A 115 -6.35 -4.62 22.96
CA ASP A 115 -5.20 -5.37 23.49
C ASP A 115 -4.61 -6.29 22.42
N LYS A 116 -5.47 -6.97 21.66
CA LYS A 116 -5.06 -7.79 20.52
C LYS A 116 -4.25 -6.99 19.49
N PHE A 117 -4.59 -5.73 19.25
CA PHE A 117 -3.82 -4.91 18.32
C PHE A 117 -2.40 -4.66 18.84
N LYS A 118 -2.29 -4.26 20.11
CA LYS A 118 -1.00 -3.97 20.75
C LYS A 118 -0.11 -5.21 20.81
N THR A 119 -0.68 -6.35 21.23
CA THR A 119 0.08 -7.59 21.41
C THR A 119 0.51 -8.21 20.09
N GLU A 120 -0.33 -8.14 19.04
CA GLU A 120 -0.05 -8.81 17.77
C GLU A 120 0.72 -7.96 16.76
N PHE A 121 0.53 -6.63 16.75
CA PHE A 121 1.06 -5.78 15.68
C PHE A 121 2.12 -4.76 16.12
N LEU A 122 2.25 -4.47 17.41
CA LEU A 122 3.25 -3.52 17.91
C LEU A 122 4.45 -4.23 18.58
N VAL A 123 4.30 -5.50 18.94
CA VAL A 123 5.39 -6.31 19.52
C VAL A 123 6.33 -6.78 18.41
N LYS A 124 7.57 -6.30 18.43
CA LYS A 124 8.59 -6.60 17.41
C LYS A 124 8.82 -8.10 17.20
N GLU A 125 8.75 -8.91 18.25
CA GLU A 125 8.92 -10.36 18.14
C GLU A 125 7.82 -11.01 17.30
N ARG A 126 6.55 -10.58 17.44
CA ARG A 126 5.42 -11.08 16.65
C ARG A 126 5.58 -10.72 15.17
N ALA A 127 5.96 -9.48 14.88
CA ALA A 127 6.26 -9.04 13.52
C ALA A 127 7.46 -9.81 12.93
N ASP A 128 8.48 -10.10 13.74
CA ASP A 128 9.66 -10.85 13.32
C ASP A 128 9.33 -12.30 12.97
N TRP A 129 8.46 -12.96 13.76
CA TRP A 129 7.98 -14.31 13.43
C TRP A 129 7.22 -14.31 12.11
N ALA A 130 6.27 -13.39 11.92
CA ALA A 130 5.52 -13.27 10.67
C ALA A 130 6.45 -12.99 9.47
N TYR A 131 7.47 -12.14 9.66
CA TYR A 131 8.47 -11.85 8.66
C TYR A 131 9.29 -13.10 8.28
N LYS A 132 9.79 -13.84 9.27
CA LYS A 132 10.59 -15.06 9.03
C LYS A 132 9.78 -16.18 8.39
N ILE A 133 8.53 -16.37 8.79
CA ILE A 133 7.63 -17.37 8.18
C ILE A 133 7.39 -17.04 6.70
N THR A 134 7.12 -15.78 6.37
CA THR A 134 6.88 -15.34 4.99
C THR A 134 8.16 -15.27 4.14
N ASN A 135 9.33 -15.22 4.77
CA ASN A 135 10.64 -15.15 4.13
C ASN A 135 11.56 -16.31 4.54
N PHE A 136 11.00 -17.52 4.64
CA PHE A 136 11.69 -18.71 5.15
C PHE A 136 12.96 -19.11 4.38
N LYS A 137 13.18 -18.55 3.19
CA LYS A 137 14.39 -18.76 2.38
C LYS A 137 15.57 -17.88 2.81
N LEU A 138 15.34 -16.85 3.64
CA LEU A 138 16.40 -16.00 4.14
C LEU A 138 17.27 -16.77 5.14
N GLN A 139 18.57 -16.78 4.89
CA GLN A 139 19.55 -17.46 5.75
C GLN A 139 20.18 -16.54 6.79
N LYS A 140 20.04 -15.22 6.62
CA LYS A 140 20.61 -14.18 7.50
C LYS A 140 19.65 -13.00 7.58
N GLN A 141 19.72 -12.26 8.68
CA GLN A 141 18.96 -11.01 8.82
C GLN A 141 19.47 -9.98 7.79
N PRO A 142 18.58 -9.30 7.07
CA PRO A 142 18.96 -8.19 6.21
C PRO A 142 19.52 -7.00 6.99
N LYS A 143 20.02 -5.99 6.26
CA LYS A 143 20.30 -4.66 6.82
C LYS A 143 19.06 -4.08 7.49
N GLU A 144 19.27 -3.24 8.51
CA GLU A 144 18.21 -2.76 9.40
C GLU A 144 17.07 -2.03 8.67
N ASP A 145 17.40 -1.23 7.66
CA ASP A 145 16.44 -0.53 6.80
C ASP A 145 15.50 -1.51 6.08
N LYS A 146 16.07 -2.53 5.44
CA LYS A 146 15.31 -3.58 4.73
C LYS A 146 14.54 -4.47 5.71
N TYR A 147 15.12 -4.73 6.87
CA TYR A 147 14.50 -5.52 7.91
C TYR A 147 13.27 -4.81 8.50
N MET A 148 13.37 -3.53 8.88
CA MET A 148 12.25 -2.73 9.36
C MET A 148 11.13 -2.59 8.32
N ARG A 149 11.50 -2.42 7.04
CA ARG A 149 10.54 -2.48 5.93
C ARG A 149 9.84 -3.84 5.86
N GLY A 150 10.59 -4.93 6.03
CA GLY A 150 10.07 -6.29 6.09
C GLY A 150 9.10 -6.52 7.23
N LEU A 151 9.42 -6.04 8.44
CA LEU A 151 8.54 -6.07 9.60
C LEU A 151 7.23 -5.33 9.32
N ARG A 152 7.29 -4.07 8.83
CA ARG A 152 6.08 -3.31 8.43
C ARG A 152 5.19 -4.12 7.48
N GLN A 153 5.79 -4.67 6.42
CA GLN A 153 5.05 -5.42 5.41
C GLN A 153 4.42 -6.70 5.97
N ALA A 154 5.15 -7.43 6.83
CA ALA A 154 4.62 -8.59 7.51
C ALA A 154 3.44 -8.21 8.43
N THR A 155 3.58 -7.14 9.21
CA THR A 155 2.54 -6.66 10.11
C THR A 155 1.28 -6.21 9.36
N TYR A 156 1.43 -5.50 8.23
CA TYR A 156 0.29 -5.15 7.38
C TYR A 156 -0.46 -6.39 6.90
N ARG A 157 0.26 -7.42 6.45
CA ARG A 157 -0.35 -8.69 6.01
C ARG A 157 -1.05 -9.39 7.17
N SER A 158 -0.42 -9.46 8.34
CA SER A 158 -1.01 -10.04 9.55
C SER A 158 -2.30 -9.32 9.95
N PHE A 159 -2.33 -7.98 9.86
CA PHE A 159 -3.54 -7.19 10.12
C PHE A 159 -4.65 -7.54 9.12
N SER A 160 -4.35 -7.58 7.81
CA SER A 160 -5.33 -7.99 6.80
C SER A 160 -5.86 -9.41 7.04
N VAL A 161 -5.01 -10.35 7.45
CA VAL A 161 -5.42 -11.72 7.78
C VAL A 161 -6.31 -11.75 9.01
N TRP A 162 -6.01 -10.95 10.05
CA TRP A 162 -6.86 -10.89 11.24
C TRP A 162 -8.27 -10.37 10.91
N ILE A 163 -8.37 -9.29 10.13
CA ILE A 163 -9.67 -8.66 9.84
C ILE A 163 -10.47 -9.44 8.79
N TYR A 164 -9.83 -9.85 7.70
CA TYR A 164 -10.53 -10.36 6.51
C TYR A 164 -10.33 -11.86 6.27
N GLY A 165 -9.43 -12.51 7.00
CA GLY A 165 -9.07 -13.91 6.74
C GLY A 165 -8.44 -14.09 5.37
N TYR A 166 -9.05 -14.94 4.53
CA TYR A 166 -8.56 -15.26 3.19
C TYR A 166 -9.18 -14.32 2.15
N LEU A 167 -8.36 -13.48 1.53
CA LEU A 167 -8.81 -12.53 0.49
C LEU A 167 -8.71 -13.11 -0.94
N GLY A 168 -7.89 -14.13 -1.17
CA GLY A 168 -7.57 -14.60 -2.51
C GLY A 168 -6.54 -13.73 -3.25
N THR A 169 -6.19 -14.11 -4.47
CA THR A 169 -5.21 -13.39 -5.30
C THR A 169 -5.82 -12.12 -5.88
N GLY A 170 -5.05 -11.03 -5.93
CA GLY A 170 -5.49 -9.76 -6.53
C GLY A 170 -6.41 -8.90 -5.64
N VAL A 171 -7.04 -9.48 -4.62
CA VAL A 171 -7.90 -8.72 -3.71
C VAL A 171 -7.05 -8.09 -2.61
N ARG A 172 -6.93 -6.76 -2.63
CA ARG A 172 -6.25 -5.99 -1.57
C ARG A 172 -7.27 -5.14 -0.83
N LYS A 173 -7.19 -5.16 0.50
CA LYS A 173 -7.97 -4.29 1.38
C LYS A 173 -7.08 -3.25 2.02
N VAL A 174 -7.56 -2.02 2.11
CA VAL A 174 -6.85 -0.91 2.75
C VAL A 174 -6.86 -1.11 4.26
N ILE A 175 -5.74 -0.73 4.90
CA ILE A 175 -5.61 -0.68 6.37
C ILE A 175 -5.88 0.76 6.81
N PRO A 176 -6.66 0.99 7.87
CA PRO A 176 -7.06 2.33 8.28
C PRO A 176 -5.88 3.19 8.74
N SER A 177 -6.00 4.50 8.55
CA SER A 177 -4.90 5.45 8.79
C SER A 177 -4.33 5.35 10.21
N CYS A 178 -5.18 5.21 11.23
CA CYS A 178 -4.74 5.04 12.62
C CYS A 178 -3.84 3.81 12.81
N ALA A 179 -4.21 2.66 12.24
CA ALA A 179 -3.44 1.42 12.33
C ALA A 179 -2.14 1.50 11.50
N VAL A 180 -2.20 2.07 10.29
CA VAL A 180 -1.01 2.27 9.45
C VAL A 180 0.03 3.12 10.18
N HIS A 181 -0.38 4.22 10.79
CA HIS A 181 0.54 5.10 11.51
C HIS A 181 1.09 4.45 12.78
N ALA A 182 0.27 3.75 13.57
CA ALA A 182 0.76 3.01 14.73
C ALA A 182 1.83 1.97 14.34
N ILE A 183 1.64 1.26 13.22
CA ILE A 183 2.62 0.29 12.71
C ILE A 183 3.89 0.98 12.17
N ARG A 184 3.76 2.12 11.49
CA ARG A 184 4.92 2.92 11.03
C ARG A 184 5.72 3.46 12.21
N ASP A 185 5.04 3.89 13.26
CA ASP A 185 5.69 4.40 14.48
C ASP A 185 6.43 3.26 15.21
N ALA A 186 5.90 2.02 15.20
CA ALA A 186 6.57 0.85 15.77
C ALA A 186 7.76 0.32 14.93
N TYR A 187 7.67 0.43 13.60
CA TYR A 187 8.69 -0.05 12.67
C TYR A 187 9.03 1.05 11.65
N PRO A 188 9.78 2.09 12.03
CA PRO A 188 9.94 3.28 11.20
C PRO A 188 10.81 3.05 9.96
N ASP A 189 10.55 3.84 8.92
CA ASP A 189 11.52 4.07 7.85
C ASP A 189 12.43 5.23 8.27
N PRO A 190 13.78 5.08 8.21
CA PRO A 190 14.69 6.13 8.68
C PRO A 190 14.54 7.45 7.91
N ASN A 191 14.08 7.40 6.65
CA ASN A 191 13.87 8.57 5.82
C ASN A 191 12.38 8.96 5.71
N GLY A 192 11.49 8.27 6.43
CA GLY A 192 10.04 8.49 6.33
C GLY A 192 9.45 8.18 4.95
N LYS A 193 10.16 7.42 4.09
CA LYS A 193 9.73 7.15 2.72
C LYS A 193 8.80 5.94 2.66
N TYR A 194 7.50 6.19 2.52
CA TYR A 194 6.48 5.16 2.44
C TYR A 194 5.75 5.19 1.09
N VAL A 195 5.71 4.04 0.41
CA VAL A 195 5.00 3.88 -0.87
C VAL A 195 3.48 4.06 -0.69
N GLY A 196 2.96 3.53 0.42
CA GLY A 196 1.52 3.50 0.70
C GLY A 196 0.81 2.30 0.06
N PHE A 197 -0.51 2.39 -0.02
CA PHE A 197 -1.35 1.40 -0.67
C PHE A 197 -1.23 1.48 -2.19
N LEU A 198 -1.15 0.31 -2.81
CA LEU A 198 -1.18 0.14 -4.26
C LEU A 198 -2.22 -0.92 -4.56
N ASN A 199 -3.00 -0.76 -5.62
CA ASN A 199 -3.88 -1.83 -6.06
C ASN A 199 -3.05 -2.99 -6.62
N ALA A 200 -3.64 -4.19 -6.67
CA ALA A 200 -3.03 -5.35 -7.29
C ALA A 200 -3.28 -5.31 -8.80
N TYR A 201 -2.64 -4.38 -9.50
CA TYR A 201 -2.53 -4.49 -10.95
C TYR A 201 -1.19 -5.13 -11.27
N ASP A 202 -1.19 -6.12 -12.17
CA ASP A 202 0.00 -6.83 -12.61
C ASP A 202 1.08 -5.82 -13.02
N TYR A 203 2.17 -5.72 -12.25
CA TYR A 203 3.34 -4.93 -12.63
C TYR A 203 4.06 -5.69 -13.75
N PRO A 204 4.13 -5.15 -14.98
CA PRO A 204 4.95 -5.74 -16.02
C PRO A 204 6.39 -5.73 -15.53
N ALA A 205 7.05 -6.89 -15.60
CA ALA A 205 8.40 -7.10 -15.07
C ALA A 205 9.43 -6.10 -15.66
N GLU A 206 9.15 -5.56 -16.85
CA GLU A 206 9.96 -4.54 -17.52
C GLU A 206 10.19 -3.26 -16.68
N PHE A 207 9.28 -2.91 -15.76
CA PHE A 207 9.43 -1.73 -14.90
C PHE A 207 10.18 -2.01 -13.59
N MET A 208 10.60 -3.25 -13.34
CA MET A 208 11.45 -3.61 -12.19
C MET A 208 12.94 -3.64 -12.53
N ILE A 209 13.32 -3.37 -13.80
CA ILE A 209 14.70 -3.56 -14.28
C ILE A 209 15.60 -2.34 -14.05
N ASP A 210 15.06 -1.14 -13.81
CA ASP A 210 15.87 0.09 -13.76
C ASP A 210 15.84 0.81 -12.41
N TYR A 211 16.22 0.17 -11.28
CA TYR A 211 16.64 0.86 -10.03
C TYR A 211 17.56 0.00 -9.16
#